data_AF-A0A6C0JJJ5-F1
#
_entry.id   AF-A0A6C0JJJ5-F1
#
_cell.length_a   1.000
_cell.length_b   1.000
_cell.length_c   1.000
_cell.angle_alpha   90.00
_cell.angle_beta   90.00
_cell.angle_gamma   90.00
#
_symmetry.space_group_name_H-M   'P 1'
#
loop_
_entity.id
_entity.type
_entity.pdbx_description
1 polymer ?
#
loop_
_entity_poly.entity_id
_entity_poly.type
_entity_poly.pdbx_seq_one_letter_code
_entity_poly.pdbx_strand_id
1 'polypeptide(L)'
;MNVFYMNQKELLEITENSFFYVFYFELFAFTITLISMSLVDSSESRRILFLELLVTMISSIMYYLFITDISKYFDKNENPDLTSIDRLRYKGWAFTTPLMLISLCLLLNETTKIALPTFFLFTILVLDYVMLLIGFLGEINVIDRISAMILGFLPFFMIFYLIYSTFLVRKTTGFNYLVFGIYFFVWAGYGVSYLFDEEIKNILMNIFDCISKGVIAILISGKLIFY
;
A
#
# COMPACT_ATOMS: atom_id res chain seq x y z
N MET A 1 38.10 2.97 -3.51
CA MET A 1 36.89 3.08 -4.37
C MET A 1 35.72 3.28 -3.43
N ASN A 2 35.47 4.54 -3.03
CA ASN A 2 34.44 4.89 -2.06
C ASN A 2 33.11 5.03 -2.81
N VAL A 3 32.43 3.90 -2.98
CA VAL A 3 31.02 3.87 -3.34
C VAL A 3 30.26 3.83 -2.00
N PHE A 4 29.25 4.68 -1.81
CA PHE A 4 28.38 4.78 -0.61
C PHE A 4 28.78 5.70 0.55
N TYR A 5 29.12 6.96 0.27
CA TYR A 5 28.73 8.04 1.19
C TYR A 5 27.97 9.09 0.40
N MET A 6 26.66 8.84 0.26
CA MET A 6 25.73 9.87 -0.21
C MET A 6 25.66 10.94 0.89
N ASN A 7 25.81 12.20 0.53
CA ASN A 7 25.71 13.27 1.52
C ASN A 7 24.22 13.54 1.86
N GLN A 8 23.97 14.17 3.00
CA GLN A 8 22.60 14.40 3.50
C GLN A 8 21.72 15.17 2.50
N LYS A 9 22.32 16.10 1.74
CA LYS A 9 21.61 16.89 0.74
C LYS A 9 21.15 16.03 -0.45
N GLU A 10 22.02 15.15 -0.94
CA GLU A 10 21.68 14.19 -2.01
C GLU A 10 20.59 13.22 -1.57
N LEU A 11 20.65 12.71 -0.34
CA LEU A 11 19.62 11.81 0.19
C LEU A 11 18.25 12.51 0.29
N LEU A 12 18.26 13.77 0.67
CA LEU A 12 17.06 14.59 0.78
C LEU A 12 16.44 14.89 -0.60
N GLU A 13 17.28 15.19 -1.60
CA GLU A 13 16.84 15.39 -3.00
C GLU A 13 16.24 14.10 -3.60
N ILE A 14 16.84 12.93 -3.31
CA ILE A 14 16.26 11.64 -3.72
C ILE A 14 14.93 11.39 -3.02
N THR A 15 14.83 11.72 -1.73
CA THR A 15 13.60 11.59 -0.96
C THR A 15 12.49 12.43 -1.59
N GLU A 16 12.75 13.70 -1.90
CA GLU A 16 11.80 14.59 -2.59
C GLU A 16 11.37 14.03 -3.94
N ASN A 17 12.33 13.70 -4.81
CA ASN A 17 12.06 13.16 -6.14
C ASN A 17 11.24 11.87 -6.09
N SER A 18 11.46 11.04 -5.07
CA SER A 18 10.69 9.79 -4.90
C SER A 18 9.19 10.06 -4.72
N PHE A 19 8.78 11.15 -4.05
CA PHE A 19 7.36 11.50 -3.94
C PHE A 19 6.75 11.88 -5.29
N PHE A 20 7.46 12.66 -6.11
CA PHE A 20 7.01 13.01 -7.46
C PHE A 20 6.89 11.79 -8.36
N TYR A 21 7.87 10.87 -8.32
CA TYR A 21 7.80 9.64 -9.12
C TYR A 21 6.60 8.78 -8.74
N VAL A 22 6.33 8.59 -7.44
CA VAL A 22 5.15 7.84 -7.01
C VAL A 22 3.87 8.55 -7.43
N PHE A 23 3.78 9.88 -7.26
CA PHE A 23 2.60 10.65 -7.69
C PHE A 23 2.25 10.40 -9.16
N TYR A 24 3.23 10.54 -10.06
CA TYR A 24 3.01 10.33 -11.50
C TYR A 24 2.69 8.87 -11.82
N PHE A 25 3.34 7.92 -11.13
CA PHE A 25 3.11 6.50 -11.34
C PHE A 25 1.71 6.07 -10.89
N GLU A 26 1.23 6.55 -9.74
CA GLU A 26 -0.12 6.28 -9.24
C GLU A 26 -1.19 6.90 -10.15
N LEU A 27 -0.95 8.10 -10.68
CA LEU A 27 -1.86 8.72 -11.66
C LEU A 27 -1.91 7.93 -12.98
N PHE A 28 -0.77 7.39 -13.41
CA PHE A 28 -0.71 6.50 -14.57
C PHE A 28 -1.48 5.20 -14.31
N ALA A 29 -1.27 4.55 -13.17
CA ALA A 29 -1.99 3.35 -12.78
C ALA A 29 -3.50 3.59 -12.66
N PHE A 30 -3.92 4.72 -12.09
CA PHE A 30 -5.32 5.17 -12.07
C PHE A 30 -5.90 5.25 -13.49
N THR A 31 -5.18 5.88 -14.41
CA THR A 31 -5.64 6.05 -15.80
C THR A 31 -5.78 4.70 -16.53
N ILE A 32 -4.79 3.81 -16.38
CA ILE A 32 -4.85 2.45 -16.94
C ILE A 32 -6.03 1.68 -16.36
N THR A 33 -6.25 1.74 -15.05
CA THR A 33 -7.33 1.03 -14.38
C THR A 33 -8.70 1.55 -14.82
N LEU A 34 -8.83 2.88 -15.01
CA LEU A 34 -10.05 3.51 -15.51
C LEU A 34 -10.41 3.04 -16.92
N ILE A 35 -9.42 3.00 -17.81
CA ILE A 35 -9.60 2.49 -19.17
C ILE A 35 -9.95 1.00 -19.12
N SER A 36 -9.25 0.22 -18.30
CA SER A 36 -9.49 -1.21 -18.17
C SER A 36 -10.90 -1.53 -17.69
N MET A 37 -11.44 -0.71 -16.79
CA MET A 37 -12.80 -0.84 -16.27
C MET A 37 -13.87 -0.70 -17.37
N SER A 38 -13.61 0.04 -18.44
CA SER A 38 -14.53 0.17 -19.59
C SER A 38 -14.40 -0.96 -20.61
N LEU A 39 -13.31 -1.73 -20.57
CA LEU A 39 -13.03 -2.85 -21.46
C LEU A 39 -13.53 -4.19 -20.93
N VAL A 40 -13.81 -4.30 -19.62
CA VAL A 40 -14.32 -5.54 -19.01
C VAL A 40 -15.84 -5.64 -19.10
N ASP A 41 -16.31 -6.81 -19.55
CA ASP A 41 -17.74 -7.11 -19.68
C ASP A 41 -18.38 -7.49 -18.34
N SER A 42 -17.64 -8.23 -17.51
CA SER A 42 -18.16 -8.82 -16.28
C SER A 42 -18.36 -7.76 -15.18
N SER A 43 -19.52 -7.81 -14.53
CA SER A 43 -19.82 -6.91 -13.39
C SER A 43 -18.94 -7.18 -12.17
N GLU A 44 -18.45 -8.41 -12.00
CA GLU A 44 -17.54 -8.80 -10.92
C GLU A 44 -16.17 -8.15 -11.12
N SER A 45 -15.59 -8.34 -12.30
CA SER A 45 -14.29 -7.76 -12.69
C SER A 45 -14.35 -6.23 -12.64
N ARG A 46 -15.47 -5.61 -13.05
CA ARG A 46 -15.68 -4.16 -12.95
C ARG A 46 -15.66 -3.65 -11.50
N ARG A 47 -16.23 -4.41 -10.55
CA ARG A 47 -16.21 -4.04 -9.13
C ARG A 47 -14.80 -4.11 -8.54
N ILE A 48 -14.01 -5.11 -8.93
CA ILE A 48 -12.60 -5.23 -8.53
C ILE A 48 -11.81 -4.03 -9.06
N LEU A 49 -11.92 -3.73 -10.36
CA LEU A 49 -11.22 -2.58 -10.96
C LEU A 49 -11.67 -1.24 -10.38
N PHE A 50 -12.94 -1.10 -9.99
CA PHE A 50 -13.41 0.10 -9.30
C PHE A 50 -12.72 0.30 -7.94
N LEU A 51 -12.46 -0.78 -7.19
CA LEU A 51 -11.72 -0.68 -5.93
C LEU A 51 -10.26 -0.29 -6.17
N GLU A 52 -9.58 -0.90 -7.14
CA GLU A 52 -8.21 -0.54 -7.53
C GLU A 52 -8.12 0.91 -8.02
N LEU A 53 -9.14 1.38 -8.74
CA LEU A 53 -9.26 2.77 -9.18
C LEU A 53 -9.36 3.72 -7.98
N LEU A 54 -10.16 3.40 -6.97
CA LEU A 54 -10.25 4.20 -5.74
C LEU A 54 -8.93 4.21 -4.96
N VAL A 55 -8.24 3.07 -4.87
CA VAL A 55 -6.94 2.95 -4.19
C VAL A 55 -5.91 3.88 -4.85
N THR A 56 -5.75 3.78 -6.17
CA THR A 56 -4.77 4.59 -6.94
C THR A 56 -5.16 6.07 -6.97
N MET A 57 -6.46 6.39 -7.01
CA MET A 57 -6.95 7.78 -6.87
C MET A 57 -6.61 8.38 -5.51
N ILE A 58 -6.93 7.68 -4.42
CA ILE A 58 -6.61 8.16 -3.06
C ILE A 58 -5.10 8.27 -2.90
N SER A 59 -4.33 7.29 -3.40
CA SER A 59 -2.86 7.32 -3.36
C SER A 59 -2.30 8.55 -4.06
N SER A 60 -2.69 8.81 -5.31
CA SER A 60 -2.23 10.00 -6.05
C SER A 60 -2.60 11.32 -5.34
N ILE A 61 -3.79 11.43 -4.75
CA ILE A 61 -4.17 12.60 -3.94
C ILE A 61 -3.25 12.73 -2.71
N MET A 62 -2.98 11.64 -2.00
CA MET A 62 -2.10 11.65 -0.83
C MET A 62 -0.67 12.06 -1.20
N TYR A 63 -0.14 11.58 -2.31
CA TYR A 63 1.19 11.97 -2.80
C TYR A 63 1.25 13.41 -3.27
N TYR A 64 0.18 13.92 -3.88
CA TYR A 64 0.06 15.36 -4.13
C TYR A 64 0.14 16.16 -2.82
N LEU A 65 -0.56 15.72 -1.77
CA LEU A 65 -0.47 16.37 -0.46
C LEU A 65 0.94 16.29 0.14
N PHE A 66 1.63 15.14 0.05
CA PHE A 66 3.02 15.01 0.51
C PHE A 66 3.96 15.99 -0.20
N ILE A 67 3.87 16.07 -1.52
CA ILE A 67 4.67 17.01 -2.33
C ILE A 67 4.42 18.44 -1.88
N THR A 68 3.15 18.83 -1.70
CA THR A 68 2.81 20.21 -1.30
C THR A 68 3.25 20.55 0.12
N ASP A 69 3.35 19.57 1.03
CA ASP A 69 3.88 19.82 2.37
C ASP A 69 5.41 19.89 2.36
N ILE A 70 6.07 18.98 1.66
CA ILE A 70 7.52 18.91 1.57
C ILE A 70 8.10 20.13 0.83
N SER A 71 7.49 20.56 -0.27
CA SER A 71 7.99 21.69 -1.07
C SER A 71 8.10 22.99 -0.27
N LYS A 72 7.23 23.19 0.75
CA LYS A 72 7.25 24.36 1.64
C LYS A 72 8.57 24.50 2.40
N TYR A 73 9.26 23.40 2.67
CA TYR A 73 10.52 23.39 3.40
C TYR A 73 11.70 23.62 2.46
N PHE A 74 11.67 23.02 1.26
CA PHE A 74 12.68 23.25 0.23
C PHE A 74 12.71 24.69 -0.27
N ASP A 75 11.56 25.30 -0.49
CA ASP A 75 11.45 26.71 -0.89
C ASP A 75 12.07 27.68 0.13
N LYS A 76 12.16 27.25 1.40
CA LYS A 76 12.71 28.05 2.50
C LYS A 76 14.16 27.69 2.86
N ASN A 77 14.78 26.72 2.16
CA ASN A 77 16.07 26.12 2.55
C ASN A 77 16.07 25.57 4.00
N GLU A 78 14.93 25.04 4.45
CA GLU A 78 14.78 24.40 5.77
C GLU A 78 14.79 22.87 5.63
N ASN A 79 15.22 22.17 6.68
CA ASN A 79 15.13 20.70 6.70
C ASN A 79 13.65 20.29 6.85
N PRO A 80 13.12 19.41 5.97
CA PRO A 80 11.71 19.02 6.02
C PRO A 80 11.39 18.16 7.25
N ASP A 81 10.24 18.41 7.87
CA ASP A 81 9.71 17.55 8.93
C ASP A 81 9.03 16.32 8.32
N LEU A 82 9.82 15.28 8.03
CA LEU A 82 9.32 14.02 7.47
C LEU A 82 8.37 13.26 8.42
N THR A 83 8.40 13.54 9.73
CA THR A 83 7.47 12.90 10.68
C THR A 83 6.02 13.36 10.48
N SER A 84 5.82 14.55 9.94
CA SER A 84 4.50 15.05 9.56
C SER A 84 3.93 14.27 8.37
N ILE A 85 4.80 13.87 7.45
CA ILE A 85 4.47 13.08 6.26
C ILE A 85 4.07 11.66 6.64
N ASP A 86 4.79 11.03 7.56
CA ASP A 86 4.41 9.70 8.04
C ASP A 86 3.03 9.72 8.70
N ARG A 87 2.77 10.71 9.56
CA ARG A 87 1.43 10.88 10.17
C ARG A 87 0.34 11.10 9.12
N LEU A 88 0.63 11.84 8.05
CA LEU A 88 -0.30 12.01 6.93
C LEU A 88 -0.49 10.68 6.16
N ARG A 89 0.54 9.86 6.02
CA ARG A 89 0.48 8.55 5.38
C ARG A 89 -0.48 7.60 6.07
N TYR A 90 -0.54 7.57 7.40
CA TYR A 90 -1.54 6.79 8.15
C TYR A 90 -2.98 7.19 7.81
N LYS A 91 -3.24 8.46 7.49
CA LYS A 91 -4.57 8.90 7.03
C LYS A 91 -4.91 8.27 5.67
N GLY A 92 -3.94 8.22 4.75
CA GLY A 92 -4.10 7.56 3.46
C GLY A 92 -4.27 6.05 3.57
N TRP A 93 -3.48 5.40 4.44
CA TRP A 93 -3.56 3.97 4.69
C TRP A 93 -4.92 3.57 5.29
N ALA A 94 -5.46 4.35 6.23
CA ALA A 94 -6.77 4.10 6.83
C ALA A 94 -7.94 4.01 5.82
N PHE A 95 -7.77 4.57 4.62
CA PHE A 95 -8.73 4.42 3.51
C PHE A 95 -8.30 3.36 2.49
N THR A 96 -7.03 3.34 2.09
CA THR A 96 -6.56 2.46 1.01
C THR A 96 -6.45 1.00 1.42
N THR A 97 -5.96 0.70 2.63
CA THR A 97 -5.73 -0.68 3.09
C THR A 97 -7.02 -1.52 3.20
N PRO A 98 -8.16 -1.00 3.71
CA PRO A 98 -9.44 -1.70 3.61
C PRO A 98 -9.87 -2.02 2.19
N LEU A 99 -9.70 -1.07 1.26
CA LEU A 99 -10.09 -1.24 -0.14
C LEU A 99 -9.22 -2.30 -0.83
N MET A 100 -7.91 -2.29 -0.55
CA MET A 100 -6.95 -3.29 -1.04
C MET A 100 -7.31 -4.70 -0.54
N LEU A 101 -7.68 -4.83 0.75
CA LEU A 101 -8.12 -6.12 1.32
C LEU A 101 -9.42 -6.62 0.70
N ILE A 102 -10.41 -5.74 0.49
CA ILE A 102 -11.66 -6.10 -0.18
C ILE A 102 -11.38 -6.52 -1.63
N SER A 103 -10.56 -5.75 -2.36
CA SER A 103 -10.20 -6.05 -3.75
C SER A 103 -9.50 -7.40 -3.88
N LEU A 104 -8.50 -7.66 -3.03
CA LEU A 104 -7.81 -8.94 -2.97
C LEU A 104 -8.80 -10.09 -2.72
N CYS A 105 -9.69 -9.94 -1.74
CA CYS A 105 -10.68 -10.96 -1.41
C CYS A 105 -11.65 -11.23 -2.57
N LEU A 106 -12.08 -10.19 -3.29
CA LEU A 106 -12.96 -10.33 -4.46
C LEU A 106 -12.25 -11.01 -5.63
N LEU A 107 -11.00 -10.65 -5.91
CA LEU A 107 -10.17 -11.30 -6.93
C LEU A 107 -10.00 -12.80 -6.63
N LEU A 108 -9.70 -13.14 -5.37
CA LEU A 108 -9.56 -14.53 -4.95
C LEU A 108 -10.89 -15.28 -4.99
N ASN A 109 -11.99 -14.63 -4.61
CA ASN A 109 -13.35 -15.17 -4.73
C ASN A 109 -13.71 -15.48 -6.20
N GLU A 110 -13.36 -14.62 -7.15
CA GLU A 110 -13.67 -14.80 -8.57
C GLU A 110 -13.12 -16.13 -9.11
N THR A 111 -11.93 -16.52 -8.66
CA THR A 111 -11.29 -17.80 -9.04
C THR A 111 -11.79 -18.99 -8.22
N THR A 112 -11.88 -18.83 -6.90
CA THR A 112 -12.15 -19.93 -5.96
C THR A 112 -13.64 -20.27 -5.86
N LYS A 113 -14.51 -19.30 -6.17
CA LYS A 113 -15.96 -19.30 -5.94
C LYS A 113 -16.36 -19.53 -4.48
N ILE A 114 -15.44 -19.28 -3.54
CA ILE A 114 -15.69 -19.36 -2.09
C ILE A 114 -16.38 -18.07 -1.66
N ALA A 115 -17.62 -18.17 -1.18
CA ALA A 115 -18.39 -17.02 -0.70
C ALA A 115 -17.58 -16.20 0.33
N LEU A 116 -17.76 -14.88 0.32
CA LEU A 116 -17.14 -13.95 1.26
C LEU A 116 -18.10 -13.67 2.44
N PRO A 117 -17.94 -14.33 3.60
CA PRO A 117 -18.83 -14.10 4.73
C PRO A 117 -18.62 -12.67 5.27
N THR A 118 -19.70 -11.97 5.59
CA THR A 118 -19.62 -10.61 6.15
C THR A 118 -18.77 -10.56 7.43
N PHE A 119 -18.90 -11.58 8.29
CA PHE A 119 -18.11 -11.66 9.52
C PHE A 119 -16.60 -11.82 9.25
N PHE A 120 -16.23 -12.60 8.23
CA PHE A 120 -14.84 -12.74 7.81
C PHE A 120 -14.28 -11.38 7.35
N LEU A 121 -15.02 -10.70 6.47
CA LEU A 121 -14.60 -9.40 5.96
C LEU A 121 -14.46 -8.36 7.09
N PHE A 122 -15.46 -8.29 7.97
CA PHE A 122 -15.40 -7.42 9.14
C PHE A 122 -14.18 -7.72 10.03
N THR A 123 -13.87 -8.99 10.25
CA THR A 123 -12.72 -9.41 11.06
C THR A 123 -11.40 -8.92 10.47
N ILE A 124 -11.16 -9.12 9.17
CA ILE A 124 -9.91 -8.69 8.55
C ILE A 124 -9.77 -7.16 8.52
N LEU A 125 -10.88 -6.43 8.34
CA LEU A 125 -10.86 -4.96 8.37
C LEU A 125 -10.60 -4.41 9.79
N VAL A 126 -11.15 -5.04 10.83
CA VAL A 126 -10.84 -4.65 12.22
C VAL A 126 -9.37 -4.91 12.53
N LEU A 127 -8.84 -6.08 12.13
CA LEU A 127 -7.42 -6.39 12.31
C LEU A 127 -6.52 -5.38 11.58
N ASP A 128 -6.92 -4.95 10.38
CA ASP A 128 -6.20 -3.94 9.59
C ASP A 128 -6.13 -2.59 10.33
N TYR A 129 -7.25 -2.11 10.86
CA TYR A 129 -7.24 -0.91 11.68
C TYR A 129 -6.45 -1.05 12.98
N VAL A 130 -6.46 -2.24 13.62
CA VAL A 130 -5.63 -2.50 14.81
C VAL A 130 -4.15 -2.46 14.45
N MET A 131 -3.75 -3.05 13.34
CA MET A 131 -2.38 -3.00 12.81
C MET A 131 -1.94 -1.55 12.60
N LEU A 132 -2.74 -0.75 11.90
CA LEU A 132 -2.45 0.66 11.65
C LEU A 132 -2.42 1.51 12.92
N LEU A 133 -3.34 1.27 13.86
CA LEU A 133 -3.38 2.00 15.13
C LEU A 133 -2.10 1.77 15.92
N ILE A 134 -1.64 0.52 16.04
CA ILE A 134 -0.41 0.19 16.76
C ILE A 134 0.80 0.89 16.12
N GLY A 135 0.94 0.83 14.80
CA GLY A 135 2.00 1.54 14.08
C GLY A 135 1.95 3.06 14.31
N PHE A 136 0.75 3.64 14.26
CA PHE A 136 0.54 5.06 14.49
C PHE A 136 0.92 5.48 15.92
N LEU A 137 0.57 4.68 16.93
CA LEU A 137 0.96 4.93 18.32
C LEU A 137 2.48 4.98 18.49
N GLY A 138 3.23 4.20 17.72
CA GLY A 138 4.68 4.30 17.70
C GLY A 138 5.21 5.55 16.98
N GLU A 139 4.55 6.02 15.90
CA GLU A 139 4.94 7.28 15.23
C GLU A 139 4.75 8.50 16.12
N ILE A 140 3.73 8.49 16.99
CA ILE A 140 3.49 9.56 17.96
C ILE A 140 4.20 9.31 19.30
N ASN A 141 5.11 8.34 19.37
CA ASN A 141 5.93 8.02 20.55
C ASN A 141 5.13 7.64 21.81
N VAL A 142 3.90 7.11 21.67
CA VAL A 142 3.14 6.55 22.80
C VAL A 142 3.69 5.17 23.21
N ILE A 143 4.21 4.43 22.24
CA ILE A 143 4.99 3.19 22.43
C ILE A 143 6.29 3.31 21.62
N ASP A 144 7.33 2.57 22.00
CA ASP A 144 8.59 2.59 21.22
C ASP A 144 8.42 1.90 19.86
N ARG A 145 9.24 2.29 18.87
CA ARG A 145 9.10 1.81 17.48
C ARG A 145 9.27 0.29 17.35
N ILE A 146 10.14 -0.33 18.14
CA ILE A 146 10.36 -1.78 18.07
C ILE A 146 9.13 -2.52 18.59
N SER A 147 8.59 -2.09 19.74
CA SER A 147 7.35 -2.65 20.28
C SER A 147 6.17 -2.44 19.33
N ALA A 148 6.03 -1.25 18.74
CA ALA A 148 5.00 -0.95 17.74
C ALA A 148 5.09 -1.89 16.54
N MET A 149 6.30 -2.09 16.00
CA MET A 149 6.54 -3.01 14.89
C MET A 149 6.13 -4.44 15.27
N ILE A 150 6.65 -4.97 16.38
CA ILE A 150 6.40 -6.36 16.81
C ILE A 150 4.90 -6.58 17.04
N LEU A 151 4.23 -5.67 17.75
CA LEU A 151 2.81 -5.77 18.05
C LEU A 151 1.95 -5.58 16.78
N GLY A 152 2.37 -4.73 15.84
CA GLY A 152 1.70 -4.54 14.56
C GLY A 152 1.80 -5.76 13.63
N PHE A 153 2.88 -6.54 13.72
CA PHE A 153 3.03 -7.78 12.96
C PHE A 153 2.03 -8.88 13.38
N LEU A 154 1.50 -8.85 14.61
CA LEU A 154 0.52 -9.84 15.08
C LEU A 154 -0.80 -9.79 14.27
N PRO A 155 -1.54 -8.66 14.20
CA PRO A 155 -2.73 -8.57 13.35
C PRO A 155 -2.39 -8.76 11.86
N PHE A 156 -1.23 -8.28 11.40
CA PHE A 156 -0.76 -8.54 10.04
C PHE A 156 -0.74 -10.03 9.70
N PHE A 157 -0.06 -10.86 10.50
CA PHE A 157 0.01 -12.31 10.25
C PHE A 157 -1.36 -12.96 10.35
N MET A 158 -2.24 -12.48 11.25
CA MET A 158 -3.61 -12.99 11.35
C MET A 158 -4.42 -12.70 10.07
N ILE A 159 -4.37 -11.48 9.53
CA ILE A 159 -5.06 -11.11 8.27
C ILE A 159 -4.62 -12.04 7.14
N PHE A 160 -3.32 -12.15 6.91
CA PHE A 160 -2.80 -12.95 5.80
C PHE A 160 -3.00 -14.45 6.01
N TYR A 161 -2.95 -14.95 7.25
CA TYR A 161 -3.32 -16.34 7.56
C TYR A 161 -4.79 -16.63 7.25
N LEU A 162 -5.70 -15.74 7.64
CA LEU A 162 -7.14 -15.89 7.38
C LEU A 162 -7.43 -15.90 5.87
N ILE A 163 -6.83 -14.99 5.11
CA ILE A 163 -6.98 -14.94 3.65
C ILE A 163 -6.39 -16.20 3.00
N TYR A 164 -5.17 -16.60 3.38
CA TYR A 164 -4.51 -17.79 2.83
C TYR A 164 -5.31 -19.07 3.08
N SER A 165 -5.70 -19.31 4.33
CA SER A 165 -6.44 -20.50 4.74
C SER A 165 -7.82 -20.60 4.10
N THR A 166 -8.46 -19.45 3.84
CA THR A 166 -9.78 -19.39 3.19
C THR A 166 -9.68 -19.62 1.68
N PHE A 167 -8.79 -18.89 0.99
CA PHE A 167 -8.83 -18.81 -0.47
C PHE A 167 -7.73 -19.62 -1.19
N LEU A 168 -6.57 -19.82 -0.58
CA LEU A 168 -5.41 -20.34 -1.30
C LEU A 168 -5.15 -21.84 -1.07
N VAL A 169 -5.64 -22.43 0.03
CA VAL A 169 -5.40 -23.86 0.36
C VAL A 169 -6.05 -24.83 -0.64
N ARG A 170 -7.13 -24.43 -1.32
CA ARG A 170 -7.92 -25.31 -2.19
C ARG A 170 -7.63 -25.07 -3.68
N LYS A 171 -8.62 -24.52 -4.40
CA LYS A 171 -8.58 -24.28 -5.85
C LYS A 171 -8.19 -22.84 -6.09
N THR A 172 -6.95 -22.61 -6.52
CA THR A 172 -6.44 -21.28 -6.85
C THR A 172 -5.53 -21.32 -8.07
N THR A 173 -5.09 -20.16 -8.55
CA THR A 173 -4.21 -20.02 -9.71
C THR A 173 -2.83 -19.48 -9.30
N GLY A 174 -1.83 -19.62 -10.18
CA GLY A 174 -0.53 -18.99 -9.98
C GLY A 174 -0.62 -17.47 -9.85
N PHE A 175 -1.56 -16.82 -10.55
CA PHE A 175 -1.80 -15.39 -10.45
C PHE A 175 -2.28 -14.97 -9.05
N ASN A 176 -3.17 -15.76 -8.45
CA ASN A 176 -3.65 -15.49 -7.09
C ASN A 176 -2.53 -15.60 -6.05
N TYR A 177 -1.65 -16.61 -6.19
CA TYR A 177 -0.46 -16.72 -5.34
C TYR A 177 0.49 -15.54 -5.54
N LEU A 178 0.65 -15.07 -6.78
CA LEU A 178 1.49 -13.90 -7.08
C LEU A 178 0.94 -12.64 -6.40
N VAL A 179 -0.33 -12.30 -6.59
CA VAL A 179 -0.93 -11.10 -6.00
C VAL A 179 -0.92 -11.17 -4.48
N PHE A 180 -1.30 -12.30 -3.89
CA PHE A 180 -1.22 -12.51 -2.44
C PHE A 180 0.22 -12.37 -1.93
N GLY A 181 1.19 -12.97 -2.62
CA GLY A 181 2.60 -12.91 -2.26
C GLY A 181 3.16 -11.49 -2.31
N ILE A 182 2.83 -10.73 -3.36
CA ILE A 182 3.20 -9.31 -3.46
C ILE A 182 2.65 -8.55 -2.25
N TYR A 183 1.35 -8.69 -1.96
CA TYR A 183 0.77 -8.04 -0.78
C TYR A 183 1.48 -8.45 0.51
N PHE A 184 1.65 -9.75 0.77
CA PHE A 184 2.28 -10.25 1.99
C PHE A 184 3.71 -9.71 2.16
N PHE A 185 4.57 -9.85 1.16
CA PHE A 185 5.97 -9.45 1.28
C PHE A 185 6.15 -7.93 1.27
N VAL A 186 5.38 -7.20 0.47
CA VAL A 186 5.47 -5.74 0.42
C VAL A 186 4.91 -5.14 1.71
N TRP A 187 3.78 -5.62 2.23
CA TRP A 187 3.19 -5.19 3.51
C TRP A 187 4.11 -5.48 4.70
N ALA A 188 4.76 -6.65 4.72
CA ALA A 188 5.82 -6.93 5.68
C ALA A 188 7.00 -5.94 5.53
N GLY A 189 7.33 -5.55 4.29
CA GLY A 189 8.30 -4.50 3.98
C GLY A 189 8.01 -3.18 4.68
N TYR A 190 6.75 -2.71 4.70
CA TYR A 190 6.36 -1.50 5.45
C TYR A 190 6.64 -1.65 6.95
N GLY A 191 6.35 -2.81 7.53
CA GLY A 191 6.63 -3.09 8.93
C GLY A 191 8.13 -3.06 9.26
N VAL A 192 8.97 -3.56 8.35
CA VAL A 192 10.43 -3.51 8.52
C VAL A 192 10.97 -2.10 8.28
N SER A 193 10.46 -1.39 7.27
CA SER A 193 10.97 -0.06 6.93
C SER A 193 10.72 0.98 8.02
N TYR A 194 9.71 0.72 8.85
CA TYR A 194 9.35 1.49 10.04
C TYR A 194 10.52 1.73 11.03
N LEU A 195 11.55 0.88 11.01
CA LEU A 195 12.71 1.00 11.91
C LEU A 195 13.86 1.85 11.36
N PHE A 196 13.81 2.30 10.10
CA PHE A 196 14.86 3.15 9.54
C PHE A 196 14.67 4.63 9.90
N ASP A 197 15.73 5.39 9.66
CA ASP A 197 15.70 6.85 9.69
C ASP A 197 14.75 7.41 8.62
N GLU A 198 14.25 8.62 8.84
CA GLU A 198 13.07 9.16 8.17
C GLU A 198 13.19 9.24 6.64
N GLU A 199 14.36 9.59 6.11
CA GLU A 199 14.62 9.66 4.67
C GLU A 199 14.54 8.28 4.03
N ILE A 200 15.26 7.30 4.60
CA ILE A 200 15.28 5.92 4.08
C ILE A 200 13.91 5.28 4.25
N LYS A 201 13.27 5.48 5.39
CA LYS A 201 11.90 5.02 5.66
C LYS A 201 10.97 5.53 4.56
N ASN A 202 10.95 6.84 4.30
CA ASN A 202 10.06 7.42 3.30
C ASN A 202 10.36 6.94 1.87
N ILE A 203 11.62 6.81 1.47
CA ILE A 203 11.98 6.22 0.18
C ILE A 203 11.44 4.79 0.04
N LEU A 204 11.62 3.96 1.07
CA LEU A 204 11.12 2.58 1.07
C LEU A 204 9.59 2.54 1.04
N MET A 205 8.91 3.35 1.86
CA MET A 205 7.44 3.46 1.87
C MET A 205 6.91 3.88 0.49
N ASN A 206 7.62 4.79 -0.19
CA ASN A 206 7.30 5.27 -1.52
C ASN A 206 7.40 4.15 -2.58
N ILE A 207 8.48 3.38 -2.55
CA ILE A 207 8.65 2.21 -3.41
C ILE A 207 7.56 1.18 -3.14
N PHE A 208 7.24 0.90 -1.88
CA PHE A 208 6.22 -0.06 -1.52
C PHE A 208 4.81 0.40 -1.91
N ASP A 209 4.52 1.70 -1.88
CA ASP A 209 3.25 2.24 -2.36
C ASP A 209 3.09 2.03 -3.87
N CYS A 210 4.12 2.33 -4.68
CA CYS A 210 4.12 2.01 -6.10
C CYS A 210 3.81 0.53 -6.35
N ILE A 211 4.45 -0.38 -5.61
CA ILE A 211 4.27 -1.81 -5.83
C ILE A 211 2.88 -2.26 -5.36
N SER A 212 2.48 -1.91 -4.13
CA SER A 212 1.25 -2.43 -3.53
C SER A 212 -0.02 -1.82 -4.11
N LYS A 213 0.06 -0.64 -4.73
CA LYS A 213 -1.09 0.08 -5.29
C LYS A 213 -0.99 0.13 -6.81
N GLY A 214 -0.06 0.92 -7.36
CA GLY A 214 0.03 1.10 -8.80
C GLY A 214 0.33 -0.19 -9.59
N VAL A 215 1.36 -0.96 -9.21
CA VAL A 215 1.71 -2.21 -9.91
C VAL A 215 0.60 -3.26 -9.76
N ILE A 216 0.01 -3.41 -8.57
CA ILE A 216 -1.13 -4.32 -8.38
C ILE A 216 -2.31 -3.93 -9.26
N ALA A 217 -2.69 -2.66 -9.29
CA ALA A 217 -3.81 -2.18 -10.10
C ALA A 217 -3.59 -2.47 -11.60
N ILE A 218 -2.36 -2.26 -12.11
CA ILE A 218 -1.99 -2.57 -13.50
C ILE A 218 -2.00 -4.10 -13.75
N LEU A 219 -1.48 -4.90 -12.82
CA LEU A 219 -1.47 -6.36 -12.94
C LEU A 219 -2.89 -6.95 -12.98
N ILE A 220 -3.77 -6.48 -12.09
CA ILE A 220 -5.18 -6.89 -12.04
C ILE A 220 -5.91 -6.43 -13.31
N SER A 221 -5.68 -5.19 -13.76
CA SER A 221 -6.21 -4.66 -15.02
C SER A 221 -5.85 -5.55 -16.20
N GLY A 222 -4.57 -5.89 -16.36
CA GLY A 222 -4.13 -6.81 -17.41
C GLY A 222 -4.77 -8.19 -17.29
N LYS A 223 -4.85 -8.75 -16.08
CA LYS A 223 -5.46 -10.06 -15.87
C LYS A 223 -6.93 -10.10 -16.29
N LEU A 224 -7.71 -9.08 -15.94
CA LEU A 224 -9.17 -9.05 -16.15
C LEU A 224 -9.58 -8.64 -17.56
N ILE A 225 -8.72 -7.97 -18.33
CA ILE A 225 -8.99 -7.68 -19.75
C ILE A 225 -8.80 -8.94 -20.61
N PHE A 226 -7.75 -9.72 -20.34
CA PHE A 226 -7.31 -10.78 -21.26
C PHE A 226 -7.81 -12.19 -20.88
N TYR A 227 -8.64 -12.33 -19.82
CA TYR A 227 -9.20 -13.60 -19.34
C TYR A 227 -10.61 -13.42 -18.81
#